data_AF-A0AAU4ZEB4-F1
#
_entry.id   AF-A0AAU4ZEB4-F1
#
_cell.length_a   1.000
_cell.length_b   1.000
_cell.length_c   1.000
_cell.angle_alpha   90.00
_cell.angle_beta   90.00
_cell.angle_gamma   90.00
#
_symmetry.space_group_name_H-M   'P 1'
#
loop_
_entity.id
_entity.type
_entity.pdbx_description
1 polymer ?
#
loop_
_entity_poly.entity_id
_entity_poly.type
_entity_poly.pdbx_seq_one_letter_code
_entity_poly.pdbx_strand_id
1 'polypeptide(L)'
;MRYAPRIVSSRHIPGRGVLETLYTFVQPLAHLVTLALTVLVFGALAVGLVRGQGADEVVALLDHWPLILVLAAVSVTPFVLWGPVYRRDHAPDASFARSLVWGLALWLYAYHLFVVSARAFVRMLRGRNGWAKTRRNAEPVTAGPVALES
;
A
#
# COMPACT_ATOMS: atom_id res chain seq x y z
N MET A 1 -14.89 -2.24 -8.76
CA MET A 1 -14.37 -3.53 -9.27
C MET A 1 -15.23 -4.08 -10.42
N ARG A 2 -15.32 -3.37 -11.55
CA ARG A 2 -16.25 -3.70 -12.65
C ARG A 2 -15.85 -4.96 -13.44
N TYR A 3 -14.56 -5.29 -13.47
CA TYR A 3 -14.01 -6.38 -14.31
C TYR A 3 -13.69 -7.65 -13.52
N ALA A 4 -13.78 -7.63 -12.18
CA ALA A 4 -13.45 -8.80 -11.35
C ALA A 4 -14.23 -10.08 -11.74
N PRO A 5 -15.56 -10.03 -12.02
CA PRO A 5 -16.28 -11.22 -12.45
C PRO A 5 -15.76 -11.82 -13.77
N ARG A 6 -15.32 -10.98 -14.71
CA ARG A 6 -14.77 -11.44 -16.01
C ARG A 6 -13.40 -12.10 -15.87
N ILE A 7 -12.62 -11.68 -14.86
CA ILE A 7 -11.30 -12.26 -14.57
C ILE A 7 -11.48 -13.63 -13.93
N VAL A 8 -12.38 -13.74 -12.95
CA VAL A 8 -12.69 -15.01 -12.27
C VAL A 8 -13.27 -16.06 -13.23
N SER A 9 -14.07 -15.64 -14.21
CA SER A 9 -14.66 -16.56 -15.20
C SER A 9 -13.76 -16.86 -16.40
N SER A 10 -12.56 -16.27 -16.48
CA SER A 10 -11.68 -16.43 -17.65
C SER A 10 -11.00 -17.80 -17.67
N ARG A 11 -11.15 -18.53 -18.79
CA ARG A 11 -10.45 -19.80 -19.03
C ARG A 11 -8.96 -19.63 -19.37
N HIS A 12 -8.55 -18.42 -19.72
CA HIS A 12 -7.16 -18.13 -20.14
C HIS A 12 -6.27 -17.71 -18.96
N ILE A 13 -6.85 -17.40 -17.80
CA ILE A 13 -6.11 -16.97 -16.61
C ILE A 13 -6.09 -18.14 -15.63
N PRO A 14 -4.92 -18.69 -15.27
CA PRO A 14 -4.85 -19.75 -14.27
C PRO A 14 -5.31 -19.21 -12.91
N GLY A 15 -5.85 -20.08 -12.05
CA GLY A 15 -6.38 -19.69 -10.73
C GLY A 15 -5.42 -18.86 -9.88
N ARG A 16 -4.10 -19.13 -9.94
CA ARG A 16 -3.05 -18.32 -9.30
C ARG A 16 -3.03 -16.86 -9.79
N GLY A 17 -3.18 -16.65 -11.11
CA GLY A 17 -3.20 -15.32 -11.72
C GLY A 17 -4.50 -14.58 -11.40
N VAL A 18 -5.62 -15.31 -11.26
CA VAL A 18 -6.88 -14.73 -10.75
C VAL A 18 -6.67 -14.22 -9.33
N LEU A 19 -6.12 -15.05 -8.42
CA LEU A 19 -5.86 -14.67 -7.04
C LEU A 19 -4.93 -13.46 -6.93
N GLU A 20 -3.81 -13.47 -7.64
CA GLU A 20 -2.85 -12.36 -7.66
C GLU A 20 -3.49 -11.04 -8.14
N THR A 21 -4.33 -11.13 -9.18
CA THR A 21 -5.05 -9.96 -9.71
C THR A 21 -6.07 -9.43 -8.71
N LEU A 22 -6.86 -10.32 -8.10
CA LEU A 22 -7.84 -9.93 -7.09
C LEU A 22 -7.17 -9.35 -5.85
N TYR A 23 -6.07 -9.95 -5.39
CA TYR A 23 -5.24 -9.43 -4.31
C TYR A 23 -4.80 -7.98 -4.61
N THR A 24 -4.26 -7.75 -5.81
CA THR A 24 -3.81 -6.42 -6.25
C THR A 24 -4.96 -5.40 -6.29
N PHE A 25 -6.18 -5.82 -6.66
CA PHE A 25 -7.35 -4.93 -6.64
C PHE A 25 -7.85 -4.60 -5.24
N VAL A 26 -7.69 -5.53 -4.29
CA VAL A 26 -8.10 -5.32 -2.89
C VAL A 26 -7.07 -4.50 -2.13
N GLN A 27 -5.79 -4.55 -2.51
CA GLN A 27 -4.69 -3.88 -1.81
C GLN A 27 -4.95 -2.38 -1.50
N PRO A 28 -5.42 -1.53 -2.43
CA PRO A 28 -5.76 -0.14 -2.10
C PRO A 28 -6.87 0.00 -1.06
N LEU A 29 -7.85 -0.92 -1.03
CA LEU A 29 -8.89 -0.92 0.00
C LEU A 29 -8.32 -1.31 1.36
N ALA A 30 -7.42 -2.30 1.40
CA ALA A 30 -6.73 -2.68 2.62
C ALA A 30 -5.92 -1.50 3.21
N HIS A 31 -5.26 -0.70 2.36
CA HIS A 31 -4.58 0.52 2.79
C HIS A 31 -5.55 1.54 3.39
N LEU A 32 -6.71 1.77 2.75
CA LEU A 32 -7.71 2.73 3.24
C LEU A 32 -8.30 2.29 4.58
N VAL A 33 -8.65 1.01 4.73
CA VAL A 33 -9.19 0.45 5.97
C VAL A 33 -8.15 0.58 7.08
N THR A 34 -6.91 0.18 6.81
CA THR A 34 -5.82 0.30 7.78
C THR A 34 -5.57 1.75 8.16
N LEU A 35 -5.55 2.68 7.19
CA LEU A 35 -5.41 4.12 7.47
C LEU A 35 -6.54 4.64 8.35
N ALA A 36 -7.79 4.28 8.06
CA ALA A 36 -8.95 4.68 8.84
C ALA A 36 -8.87 4.15 10.27
N LEU A 37 -8.57 2.87 10.45
CA LEU A 37 -8.38 2.26 11.77
C LEU A 37 -7.25 2.94 12.55
N THR A 38 -6.11 3.20 11.90
CA THR A 38 -4.99 3.93 12.50
C THR A 38 -5.43 5.31 12.97
N VAL A 39 -6.09 6.11 12.11
CA VAL A 39 -6.59 7.44 12.48
C VAL A 39 -7.58 7.37 13.65
N LEU A 40 -8.49 6.39 13.66
CA LEU A 40 -9.46 6.20 14.74
C LEU A 40 -8.78 5.85 16.07
N VAL A 41 -7.87 4.88 16.07
CA VAL A 41 -7.15 4.45 17.28
C VAL A 41 -6.29 5.57 17.84
N PHE A 42 -5.43 6.17 17.02
CA PHE A 42 -4.57 7.26 17.47
C PHE A 42 -5.36 8.52 17.84
N GLY A 43 -6.46 8.80 17.13
CA GLY A 43 -7.37 9.89 17.46
C GLY A 43 -8.06 9.68 18.82
N ALA A 44 -8.54 8.47 19.09
CA ALA A 44 -9.16 8.12 20.37
C ALA A 44 -8.16 8.24 21.52
N LEU A 45 -6.94 7.71 21.35
CA LEU A 45 -5.86 7.82 22.34
C LEU A 45 -5.50 9.30 22.60
N ALA A 46 -5.35 10.11 21.55
CA ALA A 46 -5.06 11.53 21.69
C ALA A 46 -6.17 12.30 22.44
N VAL A 47 -7.44 12.03 22.12
CA VAL A 47 -8.59 12.64 22.81
C VAL A 47 -8.66 12.20 24.27
N GLY A 48 -8.45 10.92 24.55
CA GLY A 48 -8.40 10.38 25.91
C GLY A 48 -7.31 11.06 26.74
N LEU A 49 -6.11 11.22 26.16
CA LEU A 49 -4.99 11.87 26.83
C LEU A 49 -5.29 13.34 27.16
N VAL A 50 -5.87 14.10 26.22
CA VAL A 50 -6.26 15.50 26.44
C VAL A 50 -7.35 15.63 27.51
N ARG A 51 -8.23 14.64 27.65
CA ARG A 51 -9.29 14.61 28.67
C ARG A 51 -8.83 14.05 30.02
N GLY A 52 -7.56 13.66 30.15
CA GLY A 52 -7.03 13.03 31.36
C GLY A 52 -7.55 11.61 31.61
N GLN A 53 -8.14 10.98 30.59
CA GLN A 53 -8.73 9.63 30.67
C GLN A 53 -7.90 8.58 29.92
N GLY A 54 -6.88 8.98 29.16
CA GLY A 54 -6.15 8.16 28.18
C GLY A 54 -4.82 7.56 28.66
N ALA A 55 -4.37 7.90 29.88
CA ALA A 55 -3.03 7.55 30.35
C ALA A 55 -2.92 6.04 30.64
N ASP A 56 -3.95 5.46 31.25
CA ASP A 56 -4.00 4.06 31.62
C ASP A 56 -4.05 3.15 30.38
N GLU A 57 -4.76 3.54 29.32
CA GLU A 57 -4.82 2.75 28.08
C GLU A 57 -3.49 2.78 27.31
N VAL A 58 -2.75 3.89 27.36
CA VAL A 58 -1.41 3.97 26.75
C VAL A 58 -0.44 3.05 27.50
N VAL A 59 -0.48 3.07 28.84
CA VAL A 59 0.35 2.17 29.67
C VAL A 59 -0.03 0.71 29.39
N ALA A 60 -1.32 0.38 29.39
CA ALA A 60 -1.79 -0.96 29.09
C ALA A 60 -1.37 -1.43 27.69
N LEU A 61 -1.35 -0.55 26.68
CA LEU A 61 -0.84 -0.88 25.36
C LEU A 61 0.67 -1.19 25.39
N LEU A 62 1.45 -0.40 26.12
CA LEU A 62 2.90 -0.59 26.24
C LEU A 62 3.27 -1.86 27.01
N ASP A 63 2.42 -2.34 27.92
CA ASP A 63 2.61 -3.63 28.60
C ASP A 63 2.62 -4.82 27.61
N HIS A 64 2.03 -4.64 26.42
CA HIS A 64 2.04 -5.62 25.34
C HIS A 64 3.25 -5.46 24.39
N TRP A 65 4.31 -4.76 24.81
CA TRP A 65 5.51 -4.53 23.99
C TRP A 65 6.10 -5.78 23.32
N PRO A 66 6.10 -7.01 23.91
CA PRO A 66 6.64 -8.17 23.22
C PRO A 66 5.81 -8.52 21.98
N LEU A 67 4.47 -8.44 22.10
CA LEU A 67 3.56 -8.65 20.98
C LEU A 67 3.76 -7.57 19.91
N ILE A 68 3.92 -6.31 20.31
CA ILE A 68 4.19 -5.20 19.38
C ILE A 68 5.47 -5.46 18.59
N LEU A 69 6.55 -5.91 19.25
CA LEU A 69 7.81 -6.25 18.59
C LEU A 69 7.66 -7.43 17.62
N VAL A 70 6.92 -8.47 17.99
CA VAL A 70 6.66 -9.61 17.10
C VAL A 70 5.87 -9.16 15.87
N LEU A 71 4.82 -8.37 16.04
CA LEU A 71 4.02 -7.84 14.93
C LEU A 71 4.85 -6.89 14.06
N ALA A 72 5.71 -6.07 14.66
CA ALA A 72 6.65 -5.22 13.93
C ALA A 72 7.63 -6.07 13.11
N ALA A 73 8.22 -7.11 13.71
CA ALA A 73 9.13 -8.01 13.01
C ALA A 73 8.43 -8.72 11.84
N VAL A 74 7.26 -9.30 12.06
CA VAL A 74 6.48 -10.00 11.00
C VAL A 74 6.09 -9.05 9.87
N SER A 75 5.74 -7.80 10.16
CA SER A 75 5.36 -6.82 9.14
C SER A 75 6.55 -6.27 8.34
N VAL A 76 7.71 -6.08 8.99
CA VAL A 76 8.91 -5.49 8.36
C VAL A 76 9.75 -6.52 7.62
N THR A 77 9.85 -7.74 8.16
CA THR A 77 10.76 -8.79 7.66
C THR A 77 10.59 -9.08 6.16
N PRO A 78 9.37 -9.22 5.60
CA PRO A 78 9.21 -9.51 4.16
C PRO A 78 9.87 -8.45 3.26
N PHE A 79 9.81 -7.17 3.64
CA PHE A 79 10.44 -6.08 2.90
C PHE A 79 11.96 -6.12 3.05
N VAL A 80 12.45 -6.34 4.27
CA VAL A 80 13.89 -6.41 4.56
C VAL A 80 14.54 -7.57 3.82
N LEU A 81 13.90 -8.74 3.81
CA LEU A 81 14.38 -9.93 3.10
C LEU A 81 14.42 -9.74 1.58
N TRP A 82 13.63 -8.82 1.04
CA TRP A 82 13.66 -8.52 -0.38
C TRP A 82 14.93 -7.81 -0.82
N GLY A 83 15.60 -7.10 0.10
CA GLY A 83 16.91 -6.50 -0.13
C GLY A 83 18.00 -7.53 -0.50
N PRO A 84 18.26 -8.54 0.34
CA PRO A 84 19.20 -9.62 0.02
C PRO A 84 18.87 -10.40 -1.25
N VAL A 85 17.58 -10.64 -1.54
CA VAL A 85 17.21 -11.30 -2.80
C VAL A 85 17.53 -10.41 -4.00
N TYR A 86 17.16 -9.12 -3.95
CA TYR A 86 17.51 -8.17 -4.99
C TYR A 86 19.02 -8.07 -5.21
N ARG A 87 19.81 -8.07 -4.12
CA ARG A 87 21.27 -8.12 -4.18
C ARG A 87 21.75 -9.37 -4.94
N ARG A 88 21.24 -10.54 -4.61
CA ARG A 88 21.64 -11.81 -5.23
C ARG A 88 21.41 -11.79 -6.74
N ASP A 89 20.27 -11.27 -7.18
CA ASP A 89 19.83 -11.41 -8.57
C ASP A 89 20.26 -10.25 -9.48
N HIS A 90 20.45 -9.05 -8.91
CA HIS A 90 20.63 -7.82 -9.70
C HIS A 90 21.83 -6.96 -9.29
N ALA A 91 22.40 -7.14 -8.09
CA ALA A 91 23.50 -6.31 -7.59
C ALA A 91 24.48 -7.12 -6.72
N PRO A 92 25.14 -8.16 -7.26
CA PRO A 92 25.98 -9.08 -6.48
C PRO A 92 27.17 -8.37 -5.80
N ASP A 93 27.66 -7.29 -6.42
CA ASP A 93 28.79 -6.48 -5.95
C ASP A 93 28.44 -5.59 -4.74
N ALA A 94 27.15 -5.41 -4.45
CA ALA A 94 26.74 -4.64 -3.27
C ALA A 94 27.03 -5.42 -1.98
N SER A 95 27.32 -4.72 -0.89
CA SER A 95 27.49 -5.35 0.42
C SER A 95 26.16 -5.86 1.00
N PHE A 96 26.22 -6.86 1.87
CA PHE A 96 25.03 -7.39 2.53
C PHE A 96 24.30 -6.32 3.36
N ALA A 97 25.04 -5.49 4.11
CA ALA A 97 24.47 -4.38 4.89
C ALA A 97 23.68 -3.40 4.00
N ARG A 98 24.22 -3.06 2.82
CA ARG A 98 23.53 -2.20 1.85
C ARG A 98 22.21 -2.81 1.38
N SER A 99 22.18 -4.13 1.20
CA SER A 99 20.96 -4.83 0.82
C SER A 99 19.87 -4.76 1.90
N LEU A 100 20.23 -4.85 3.19
CA LEU A 100 19.27 -4.68 4.29
C LEU A 100 18.71 -3.26 4.32
N VAL A 101 19.56 -2.25 4.09
CA VAL A 101 19.11 -0.85 3.99
C VAL A 101 18.12 -0.66 2.84
N TRP A 102 18.33 -1.31 1.69
CA TRP A 102 17.36 -1.26 0.59
C TRP A 102 16.01 -1.86 0.97
N GLY A 103 16.00 -2.99 1.67
CA GLY A 103 14.77 -3.60 2.15
C GLY A 103 14.03 -2.74 3.20
N LEU A 104 14.77 -2.10 4.12
CA LEU A 104 14.20 -1.11 5.04
C LEU A 104 13.68 0.14 4.32
N ALA A 105 14.41 0.63 3.31
CA ALA A 105 13.97 1.74 2.48
C ALA A 105 12.71 1.38 1.68
N LEU A 106 12.60 0.14 1.21
CA LEU A 106 11.40 -0.37 0.53
C LEU A 106 10.20 -0.41 1.49
N TRP A 107 10.39 -0.86 2.73
CA TRP A 107 9.36 -0.83 3.77
C TRP A 107 8.86 0.59 4.02
N LEU A 108 9.78 1.54 4.24
CA LEU A 108 9.43 2.95 4.43
C LEU A 108 8.75 3.54 3.19
N TYR A 109 9.26 3.20 2.01
CA TYR A 109 8.69 3.61 0.75
C TYR A 109 7.24 3.13 0.64
N ALA A 110 6.92 1.88 1.01
CA ALA A 110 5.57 1.32 0.90
C ALA A 110 4.48 2.18 1.57
N TYR A 111 4.81 2.98 2.59
CA TYR A 111 3.86 3.89 3.22
C TYR A 111 3.29 4.96 2.27
N HIS A 112 3.99 5.31 1.18
CA HIS A 112 3.45 6.21 0.16
C HIS A 112 2.13 5.68 -0.45
N LEU A 113 1.93 4.36 -0.46
CA LEU A 113 0.73 3.72 -1.00
C LEU A 113 -0.53 4.10 -0.23
N PHE A 114 -0.43 4.39 1.08
CA PHE A 114 -1.56 4.88 1.87
C PHE A 114 -2.00 6.27 1.38
N VAL A 115 -1.05 7.17 1.16
CA VAL A 115 -1.29 8.52 0.65
C VAL A 115 -1.89 8.47 -0.76
N VAL A 116 -1.29 7.67 -1.65
CA VAL A 116 -1.79 7.50 -3.02
C VAL A 116 -3.19 6.89 -3.02
N SER A 117 -3.44 5.86 -2.21
CA SER A 117 -4.75 5.21 -2.12
C SER A 117 -5.82 6.17 -1.59
N ALA A 118 -5.52 6.95 -0.55
CA ALA A 118 -6.41 7.99 -0.03
C ALA A 118 -6.72 9.07 -1.07
N ARG A 119 -5.70 9.58 -1.75
CA ARG A 119 -5.87 10.57 -2.83
C ARG A 119 -6.72 10.01 -3.99
N ALA A 120 -6.45 8.77 -4.41
CA ALA A 120 -7.22 8.10 -5.46
C ALA A 120 -8.68 7.93 -5.05
N PHE A 121 -8.93 7.53 -3.81
CA PHE A 121 -10.28 7.41 -3.25
C PHE A 121 -11.04 8.74 -3.25
N VAL A 122 -10.41 9.82 -2.77
CA VAL A 122 -11.02 11.17 -2.80
C VAL A 122 -11.28 11.64 -4.23
N ARG A 123 -10.39 11.34 -5.18
CA ARG A 123 -10.65 11.63 -6.61
C ARG A 123 -11.86 10.86 -7.11
N MET A 124 -11.99 9.59 -6.76
CA MET A 124 -13.11 8.75 -7.17
C MET A 124 -14.44 9.24 -6.60
N LEU A 125 -14.49 9.63 -5.33
CA LEU A 125 -15.68 10.25 -4.72
C LEU A 125 -16.07 11.56 -5.41
N ARG A 126 -15.09 12.31 -5.91
CA ARG A 126 -15.31 13.55 -6.68
C ARG A 126 -15.56 13.31 -8.17
N GLY A 127 -15.80 12.07 -8.60
CA GLY A 127 -16.04 11.72 -10.01
C GLY A 127 -14.80 11.81 -10.92
N ARG A 128 -13.61 12.09 -10.37
CA ARG A 128 -12.34 12.25 -11.12
C ARG A 128 -11.65 10.91 -11.35
N ASN A 129 -12.35 10.01 -12.04
CA ASN A 129 -11.93 8.63 -12.33
C ASN A 129 -11.08 8.48 -13.61
N GLY A 130 -10.91 9.57 -14.37
CA GLY A 130 -10.06 9.57 -15.55
C GLY A 130 -8.58 9.69 -15.19
N TRP A 131 -7.77 8.83 -15.83
CA TRP A 131 -6.35 9.07 -16.02
C TRP A 131 -6.19 9.66 -17.41
N ALA A 132 -5.60 10.85 -17.53
CA ALA A 132 -5.25 11.40 -18.83
C ALA A 132 -4.11 10.56 -19.41
N LYS A 133 -4.44 9.62 -20.31
CA LYS A 133 -3.41 8.84 -21.00
C LYS A 133 -2.57 9.85 -21.79
N THR A 134 -1.25 9.83 -21.62
CA THR A 134 -0.36 10.59 -22.50
C THR A 134 -0.59 10.10 -23.92
N ARG A 135 -0.72 11.04 -24.87
CA ARG A 135 -0.95 10.73 -26.28
C ARG A 135 0.10 9.72 -26.74
N ARG A 136 -0.34 8.59 -27.31
CA ARG A 136 0.53 7.77 -28.15
C ARG A 136 0.51 8.43 -29.53
N ASN A 137 1.66 8.82 -30.07
CA ASN A 137 1.76 9.55 -31.34
C ASN A 137 1.00 8.90 -32.51
N ALA A 138 0.74 7.60 -32.45
CA ALA A 138 0.09 6.82 -33.51
C ALA A 138 -1.41 6.51 -33.31
N GLU A 139 -2.03 6.83 -32.17
CA GLU A 139 -3.46 6.51 -31.93
C GLU A 139 -4.35 7.73 -32.25
N PRO A 140 -5.33 7.65 -33.16
CA PRO A 140 -6.27 8.73 -33.42
C PRO A 140 -7.17 8.96 -32.20
N VAL A 141 -7.37 10.23 -31.83
CA VAL A 141 -8.18 10.62 -30.67
C VAL A 141 -9.65 10.42 -30.99
N THR A 142 -10.24 9.35 -30.48
CA THR A 142 -11.66 9.02 -30.74
C THR A 142 -12.58 9.32 -29.56
N ALA A 143 -12.10 9.27 -28.30
CA ALA A 143 -12.81 9.80 -27.10
C ALA A 143 -11.95 9.74 -25.81
N GLY A 144 -12.14 10.70 -24.90
CA GLY A 144 -11.60 10.69 -23.53
C GLY A 144 -10.68 11.88 -23.19
N PRO A 145 -10.38 12.12 -21.89
CA PRO A 145 -9.47 13.20 -21.48
C PRO A 145 -8.04 12.92 -21.95
N VAL A 146 -7.53 13.75 -22.85
CA VAL A 146 -6.13 13.73 -23.34
C VAL A 146 -5.36 14.86 -22.66
N ALA A 147 -4.13 14.60 -22.23
CA ALA A 147 -3.26 15.65 -21.70
C ALA A 147 -2.91 16.63 -22.83
N LEU A 148 -3.12 17.93 -22.60
CA LEU A 148 -2.66 18.98 -23.51
C LEU A 148 -1.15 19.16 -23.29
N GLU A 149 -0.37 19.15 -24.38
CA GLU A 149 1.02 19.57 -24.33
C GLU A 149 1.04 21.10 -24.22
N SER A 150 1.70 21.62 -23.18
CA SER A 150 1.95 23.05 -22.99
C SER A 150 3.20 23.49 -23.74
#